data_AF-A0A7C2TQU1-F1
#
_entry.id   AF-A0A7C2TQU1-F1
#
_cell.length_a   1.000
_cell.length_b   1.000
_cell.length_c   1.000
_cell.angle_alpha   90.00
_cell.angle_beta   90.00
_cell.angle_gamma   90.00
#
_symmetry.space_group_name_H-M   'P 1'
#
loop_
_entity.id
_entity.type
_entity.pdbx_description
1 polymer ?
#
loop_
_entity_poly.entity_id
_entity_poly.type
_entity_poly.pdbx_seq_one_letter_code
_entity_poly.pdbx_strand_id
1 'polypeptide(L)'
;TDLADMLVRRLNLPFRTAHSIVGRAVQKGGLDLSTLDSASVEITGEALRTRGLTVAEVDEALDVETAIASRKATGGPSPVAVKSAIKEQQMMLEKEREDLERINETYSGAVSALIRDARGMAGE
;
A
#
# COMPACT_ATOMS: atom_id res chain seq x y z
N THR A 1 2.26 12.29 -7.58
CA THR A 1 3.17 11.18 -7.94
C THR A 1 2.58 10.35 -9.06
N ASP A 2 1.34 9.88 -8.95
CA ASP A 2 0.71 9.00 -9.96
C ASP A 2 0.67 9.63 -11.35
N LEU A 3 0.38 10.92 -11.46
CA LEU A 3 0.49 11.67 -12.71
C LEU A 3 1.90 11.61 -13.32
N ALA A 4 2.96 11.81 -12.53
CA ALA A 4 4.33 11.75 -13.02
C ALA A 4 4.69 10.33 -13.49
N ASP A 5 4.29 9.31 -12.72
CA ASP A 5 4.50 7.92 -13.10
C ASP A 5 3.71 7.54 -14.36
N MET A 6 2.51 8.11 -14.54
CA MET A 6 1.73 7.96 -15.77
C MET A 6 2.49 8.56 -16.95
N LEU A 7 3.05 9.77 -16.85
CA LEU A 7 3.85 10.37 -17.92
C LEU A 7 5.08 9.51 -18.29
N VAL A 8 5.74 8.89 -17.30
CA VAL A 8 6.84 7.94 -17.55
C VAL A 8 6.34 6.75 -18.37
N ARG A 9 5.25 6.11 -17.95
CA ARG A 9 4.72 4.91 -18.62
C ARG A 9 4.13 5.20 -20.00
N ARG A 10 3.38 6.30 -20.13
CA ARG A 10 2.54 6.62 -21.29
C ARG A 10 3.30 7.34 -22.39
N LEU A 11 4.21 8.24 -22.01
CA LEU A 11 4.97 9.10 -22.93
C LEU A 11 6.46 8.76 -22.96
N ASN A 12 6.87 7.69 -22.25
CA ASN A 12 8.25 7.23 -22.15
C ASN A 12 9.24 8.32 -21.72
N LEU A 13 8.80 9.21 -20.83
CA LEU A 13 9.66 10.27 -20.29
C LEU A 13 10.61 9.69 -19.23
N PRO A 14 11.86 10.16 -19.16
CA PRO A 14 12.73 9.84 -18.02
C PRO A 14 12.06 10.25 -16.71
N PHE A 15 12.17 9.40 -15.69
CA PHE A 15 11.52 9.60 -14.37
C PHE A 15 11.76 11.00 -13.80
N ARG A 16 13.02 11.46 -13.80
CA ARG A 16 13.40 12.78 -13.32
C ARG A 16 12.71 13.89 -14.11
N THR A 17 12.60 13.77 -15.43
CA THR A 17 11.94 14.75 -16.29
C THR A 17 10.45 14.82 -15.98
N ALA A 18 9.76 13.67 -15.92
CA ALA A 18 8.33 13.63 -15.59
C ALA A 18 8.04 14.26 -14.22
N HIS A 19 8.85 13.94 -13.20
CA HIS A 19 8.72 14.52 -11.86
C HIS A 19 9.02 16.03 -11.84
N SER A 20 10.02 16.49 -12.58
CA SER A 20 10.30 17.93 -12.71
C SER A 20 9.13 18.68 -13.34
N ILE A 21 8.50 18.12 -14.37
CA ILE A 21 7.34 18.73 -15.05
C ILE A 21 6.16 18.83 -14.09
N VAL A 22 5.78 17.72 -13.45
CA VAL A 22 4.66 17.72 -12.50
C VAL A 22 4.95 18.64 -11.31
N GLY A 23 6.18 18.62 -10.77
CA GLY A 23 6.58 19.52 -9.68
C GLY A 23 6.51 20.99 -10.07
N ARG A 24 6.96 21.33 -11.29
CA ARG A 24 6.85 22.70 -11.83
C ARG A 24 5.40 23.12 -12.06
N ALA A 25 4.56 22.22 -12.53
CA ALA A 25 3.13 22.49 -12.71
C ALA A 25 2.45 22.80 -11.36
N VAL A 26 2.71 22.01 -10.32
CA VAL A 26 2.22 22.29 -8.96
C VAL A 26 2.69 23.66 -8.46
N GLN A 27 3.95 24.03 -8.68
CA GLN A 27 4.48 25.36 -8.31
C GLN A 27 3.79 26.50 -9.04
N LYS A 28 3.29 26.26 -10.27
CA LYS A 28 2.49 27.21 -11.05
C LYS A 28 1.02 27.27 -10.61
N GLY A 29 0.60 26.41 -9.68
CA GLY A 29 -0.72 26.44 -9.06
C GLY A 29 -1.75 25.50 -9.69
N GLY A 30 -1.34 24.53 -10.52
CA GLY A 30 -2.30 23.63 -11.18
C GLY A 30 -1.69 22.34 -11.72
N LEU A 31 -2.56 21.35 -11.94
CA LEU A 31 -2.23 20.08 -12.59
C LEU A 31 -3.12 19.80 -13.80
N ASP A 32 -3.85 20.80 -14.29
CA ASP A 32 -4.55 20.69 -15.55
C ASP A 32 -3.56 20.62 -16.73
N LEU A 33 -4.05 20.13 -17.87
CA LEU A 33 -3.22 19.94 -19.07
C LEU A 33 -2.51 21.23 -19.51
N SER A 34 -3.13 22.40 -19.37
CA SER A 34 -2.50 23.66 -19.78
C SER A 34 -1.32 24.04 -18.89
N THR A 35 -1.46 23.85 -17.57
CA THR A 35 -0.39 24.10 -16.61
C THR A 35 0.75 23.09 -16.79
N LEU A 36 0.42 21.82 -17.06
CA LEU A 36 1.39 20.77 -17.37
C LEU A 36 2.15 21.04 -18.67
N ASP A 37 1.47 21.52 -19.72
CA ASP A 37 2.13 21.91 -20.96
C ASP A 37 3.07 23.09 -20.75
N SER A 38 2.64 24.12 -20.02
CA SER A 38 3.50 25.26 -19.69
C SER A 38 4.76 24.80 -18.94
N ALA A 39 4.61 23.92 -17.96
CA ALA A 39 5.74 23.34 -17.23
C ALA A 39 6.64 22.47 -18.12
N SER A 40 6.06 21.68 -19.03
CA SER A 40 6.80 20.83 -19.96
C SER A 40 7.61 21.66 -20.96
N VAL A 41 7.01 22.71 -21.53
CA VAL A 41 7.72 23.62 -22.44
C VAL A 41 8.93 24.26 -21.76
N GLU A 42 8.83 24.65 -20.49
CA GLU A 42 9.98 25.20 -19.75
C GLU A 42 11.12 24.20 -19.54
N ILE A 43 10.82 22.90 -19.44
CA ILE A 43 11.80 21.86 -19.06
C ILE A 43 12.35 21.13 -20.28
N THR A 44 11.52 20.85 -21.27
CA THR A 44 11.86 20.02 -22.44
C THR A 44 11.76 20.78 -23.75
N GLY A 45 11.25 22.01 -23.75
CA GLY A 45 11.00 22.79 -24.97
C GLY A 45 9.77 22.32 -25.76
N GLU A 46 8.97 21.40 -25.22
CA GLU A 46 7.83 20.79 -25.91
C GLU A 46 6.65 20.60 -24.95
N ALA A 47 5.43 20.84 -25.43
CA ALA A 47 4.21 20.59 -24.68
C ALA A 47 3.93 19.08 -24.57
N LEU A 48 3.21 18.63 -23.54
CA LEU A 48 2.81 17.23 -23.42
C LEU A 48 1.67 16.88 -24.37
N ARG A 49 0.78 17.84 -24.68
CA ARG A 49 -0.30 17.63 -25.67
C ARG A 49 0.22 17.27 -27.07
N THR A 50 1.39 17.78 -27.47
CA THR A 50 2.00 17.43 -28.78
C THR A 50 2.52 16.00 -28.80
N ARG A 51 2.78 15.42 -27.61
CA ARG A 51 3.08 14.00 -27.42
C ARG A 51 1.84 13.14 -27.24
N GLY A 52 0.65 13.72 -27.40
CA GLY A 52 -0.63 13.01 -27.35
C GLY A 52 -1.23 12.87 -25.95
N LEU A 53 -0.76 13.63 -24.95
CA LEU A 53 -1.42 13.67 -23.64
C LEU A 53 -2.78 14.36 -23.74
N THR A 54 -3.80 13.73 -23.16
CA THR A 54 -5.18 14.23 -23.16
C THR A 54 -5.62 14.72 -21.78
N VAL A 55 -6.69 15.54 -21.74
CA VAL A 55 -7.31 15.98 -20.48
C VAL A 55 -7.84 14.78 -19.69
N ALA A 56 -8.47 13.82 -20.37
CA ALA A 56 -9.02 12.62 -19.73
C ALA A 56 -7.93 11.77 -19.04
N GLU A 57 -6.76 11.60 -19.66
CA GLU A 57 -5.64 10.88 -19.03
C GLU A 57 -5.08 11.63 -17.81
N VAL A 58 -5.11 12.97 -17.83
CA VAL A 58 -4.72 13.79 -16.67
C VAL A 58 -5.73 13.61 -15.54
N ASP A 59 -7.03 13.70 -15.83
CA ASP A 59 -8.09 13.55 -14.83
C ASP A 59 -8.08 12.13 -14.22
N GLU A 60 -7.92 11.09 -15.04
CA GLU A 60 -7.80 9.70 -14.57
C GLU A 60 -6.59 9.53 -13.65
N ALA A 61 -5.44 10.13 -13.99
CA ALA A 61 -4.23 10.05 -13.17
C ALA A 61 -4.31 10.86 -11.86
N LEU A 62 -5.28 11.79 -11.75
CA LEU A 62 -5.56 12.58 -10.55
C LEU A 62 -6.72 11.99 -9.72
N ASP A 63 -7.43 10.99 -10.24
CA ASP A 63 -8.50 10.33 -9.51
C ASP A 63 -7.95 9.47 -8.35
N VAL A 64 -8.41 9.79 -7.15
CA VAL A 64 -7.91 9.18 -5.91
C VAL A 64 -8.33 7.72 -5.81
N GLU A 65 -9.56 7.38 -6.19
CA GLU A 65 -10.06 6.01 -6.12
C GLU A 65 -9.29 5.09 -7.07
N THR A 66 -9.03 5.56 -8.29
CA THR A 66 -8.20 4.87 -9.28
C THR A 66 -6.77 4.70 -8.78
N ALA A 67 -6.17 5.75 -8.20
CA ALA A 67 -4.83 5.69 -7.63
C ALA A 67 -4.73 4.64 -6.52
N ILE A 68 -5.70 4.58 -5.60
CA ILE A 68 -5.76 3.57 -4.53
C ILE A 68 -5.99 2.16 -5.11
N ALA A 69 -6.95 2.01 -6.01
CA ALA A 69 -7.32 0.72 -6.60
C ALA A 69 -6.17 0.10 -7.43
N SER A 70 -5.31 0.93 -8.03
CA SER A 70 -4.16 0.46 -8.81
C SER A 70 -3.06 -0.19 -7.96
N ARG A 71 -2.96 0.13 -6.67
CA ARG A 71 -1.88 -0.32 -5.76
C ARG A 71 -2.18 -1.70 -5.17
N LYS A 72 -2.17 -2.71 -6.05
CA LYS A 72 -2.55 -4.11 -5.77
C LYS A 72 -1.43 -4.99 -5.21
N ALA A 73 -0.20 -4.49 -5.15
CA ALA A 73 0.92 -5.22 -4.57
C ALA A 73 0.67 -5.54 -3.08
N THR A 74 1.30 -6.60 -2.57
CA THR A 74 1.26 -6.96 -1.15
C THR A 74 1.69 -5.78 -0.29
N GLY A 75 0.92 -5.47 0.76
CA GLY A 75 1.10 -4.30 1.62
C GLY A 75 0.57 -2.98 1.02
N GLY A 76 0.00 -3.00 -0.18
CA GLY A 76 -0.62 -1.83 -0.80
C GLY A 76 -2.00 -1.48 -0.23
N PRO A 77 -2.47 -0.23 -0.42
CA PRO A 77 -3.74 0.26 0.12
C PRO A 77 -4.97 -0.17 -0.69
N SER A 78 -4.81 -0.87 -1.82
CA SER A 78 -5.98 -1.25 -2.62
C SER A 78 -6.94 -2.14 -1.82
N PRO A 79 -8.27 -2.05 -2.05
CA PRO A 79 -9.23 -2.90 -1.36
C PRO A 79 -8.94 -4.40 -1.48
N VAL A 80 -8.39 -4.83 -2.61
CA VAL A 80 -7.99 -6.23 -2.83
C VAL A 80 -6.80 -6.60 -1.94
N ALA A 81 -5.74 -5.78 -1.92
CA ALA A 81 -4.56 -6.03 -1.09
C ALA A 81 -4.89 -6.00 0.41
N VAL A 82 -5.72 -5.04 0.85
CA VAL A 82 -6.16 -4.92 2.25
C VAL A 82 -7.03 -6.10 2.67
N LYS A 83 -7.98 -6.55 1.84
CA LYS A 83 -8.79 -7.74 2.14
C LYS A 83 -7.94 -9.00 2.26
N SER A 84 -6.96 -9.17 1.37
CA SER A 84 -6.02 -10.29 1.46
C SER A 84 -5.20 -10.25 2.75
N ALA A 85 -4.69 -9.07 3.13
CA ALA A 85 -3.96 -8.89 4.39
C ALA A 85 -4.83 -9.20 5.62
N ILE A 86 -6.07 -8.70 5.66
CA ILE A 86 -7.00 -9.00 6.76
C ILE A 86 -7.23 -10.50 6.90
N LYS A 87 -7.45 -11.21 5.78
CA LYS A 87 -7.66 -12.65 5.78
C LYS A 87 -6.43 -13.40 6.33
N GLU A 88 -5.24 -13.02 5.89
CA GLU A 88 -3.99 -13.62 6.38
C GLU A 88 -3.81 -13.39 7.89
N GLN A 89 -4.06 -12.17 8.38
CA GLN A 89 -3.98 -11.86 9.81
C GLN A 89 -5.02 -12.63 10.63
N GLN A 90 -6.24 -12.80 10.13
CA GLN A 90 -7.26 -13.62 10.80
C GLN A 90 -6.81 -15.07 10.94
N MET A 91 -6.19 -15.65 9.91
CA MET A 91 -5.65 -17.01 9.98
C MET A 91 -4.51 -17.13 10.98
N MET A 92 -3.63 -16.13 11.05
CA MET A 92 -2.54 -16.09 12.03
C MET A 92 -3.06 -15.98 13.47
N LEU A 93 -4.05 -15.11 13.71
CA LEU A 93 -4.68 -14.94 15.01
C LEU A 93 -5.36 -16.22 15.51
N GLU A 94 -6.04 -16.95 14.61
CA GLU A 94 -6.67 -18.22 14.98
C GLU A 94 -5.63 -19.25 15.40
N LYS A 95 -4.55 -19.37 14.62
CA LYS A 95 -3.44 -20.26 14.96
C LYS A 95 -2.78 -19.90 16.30
N GLU A 96 -2.53 -18.61 16.54
CA GLU A 96 -1.96 -18.15 17.80
C GLU A 96 -2.88 -18.46 18.99
N ARG A 97 -4.19 -18.34 18.80
CA ARG A 97 -5.17 -18.71 19.81
C ARG A 97 -5.13 -20.21 20.13
N GLU A 98 -5.12 -21.07 19.12
CA GLU A 98 -4.99 -22.53 19.30
C GLU A 98 -3.69 -22.89 20.04
N ASP A 99 -2.58 -22.24 19.68
CA ASP A 99 -1.30 -22.46 20.34
C ASP A 99 -1.32 -22.04 21.82
N LEU A 100 -1.96 -20.91 22.15
CA LEU A 100 -2.13 -20.45 23.52
C LEU A 100 -3.01 -21.40 24.34
N GLU A 101 -4.12 -21.90 23.77
CA GLU A 101 -4.99 -22.87 24.42
C GLU A 101 -4.21 -24.14 24.78
N ARG A 102 -3.43 -24.69 23.83
CA ARG A 102 -2.57 -25.86 24.05
C ARG A 102 -1.53 -25.64 25.14
N ILE A 103 -0.89 -24.47 25.15
CA ILE A 103 0.10 -24.12 26.19
C ILE A 103 -0.56 -24.07 27.56
N ASN A 104 -1.74 -23.45 27.66
CA ASN A 104 -2.48 -23.32 28.91
C ASN A 104 -2.92 -24.68 29.47
N GLU A 105 -3.43 -25.57 28.62
CA GLU A 105 -3.78 -26.95 28.99
C GLU A 105 -2.57 -27.71 29.54
N THR A 106 -1.44 -27.61 28.84
CA THR A 106 -0.17 -28.25 29.27
C THR A 106 0.28 -27.74 30.63
N TYR A 107 0.24 -26.42 30.81
CA TYR A 107 0.62 -25.77 32.06
C TYR A 107 -0.29 -26.18 33.22
N SER A 108 -1.61 -26.14 33.02
CA SER A 108 -2.60 -26.54 34.03
C SER A 108 -2.48 -28.01 34.42
N GLY A 109 -2.22 -28.89 33.45
CA GLY A 109 -1.93 -30.30 33.68
C GLY A 109 -0.67 -30.51 34.54
N ALA A 110 0.41 -29.80 34.23
CA ALA A 110 1.66 -29.86 35.00
C ALA A 110 1.49 -29.35 36.44
N VAL A 111 0.77 -28.24 36.63
CA VAL A 111 0.45 -27.71 37.96
C VAL A 111 -0.38 -28.71 38.77
N SER A 112 -1.41 -29.31 38.16
CA SER A 112 -2.26 -30.30 38.82
C SER A 112 -1.47 -31.55 39.23
N ALA A 113 -0.57 -32.02 38.38
CA ALA A 113 0.32 -33.13 38.69
C ALA A 113 1.26 -32.79 39.87
N LEU A 114 1.88 -31.61 39.84
CA LEU A 114 2.76 -31.14 40.92
C LEU A 114 2.02 -31.06 42.27
N ILE A 115 0.80 -30.53 42.29
CA ILE A 115 -0.02 -30.46 43.51
C ILE A 115 -0.33 -31.85 44.04
N ARG A 116 -0.73 -32.79 43.16
CA ARG A 116 -1.02 -34.18 43.55
C ARG A 116 0.20 -34.85 44.15
N ASP A 117 1.36 -34.72 43.50
CA ASP A 117 2.59 -35.36 43.94
C ASP A 117 3.07 -34.77 45.28
N ALA A 118 2.91 -33.46 45.48
CA ALA A 118 3.20 -32.78 46.75
C ALA A 118 2.30 -33.28 47.90
N ARG A 119 0.99 -33.47 47.65
CA ARG A 119 0.06 -34.02 48.66
C ARG A 119 0.43 -35.46 49.03
N GLY A 120 0.73 -36.30 48.04
CA GLY A 120 1.15 -37.68 48.28
C GLY A 120 2.43 -37.81 49.12
N MET A 121 3.38 -36.86 48.98
CA MET A 121 4.58 -36.82 49.83
C MET A 121 4.30 -36.33 51.26
N ALA A 122 3.27 -35.51 51.47
CA ALA A 122 2.89 -34.98 52.78
C ALA A 122 2.08 -35.97 53.64
N GLY A 123 1.64 -37.10 53.07
CA GLY A 123 0.93 -38.15 53.80
C GLY A 123 -0.55 -37.88 54.08
N GLU A 124 -1.17 -36.93 53.37
CA GLU A 124 -2.63 -36.79 53.27
C GLU A 124 -3.22 -37.64 52.14
#